data_AF-A0A210PWH3-F1
#
_entry.id   AF-A0A210PWH3-F1
#
_cell.length_a   1.000
_cell.length_b   1.000
_cell.length_c   1.000
_cell.angle_alpha   90.00
_cell.angle_beta   90.00
_cell.angle_gamma   90.00
#
_symmetry.space_group_name_H-M   'P 1'
#
loop_
_entity.id
_entity.type
_entity.pdbx_description
1 polymer ?
#
loop_
_entity_poly.entity_id
_entity_poly.type
_entity_poly.pdbx_seq_one_letter_code
_entity_poly.pdbx_strand_id
1 'polypeptide(L)'
;MAELDSLLQQKSGYDVGPFRTYVRPVLAEFVGTTLFVFIGVLSVQSGNLASIGLAHGLTIALLIMGLGKISGGHFNPAVSLGVCLSGGITVVLTVAYIVAQILGGMIGAAFVRAILEDKMYNAIDGGAHIPSIDAGWAVFGEIILTTILVLSVLMNAVNDETKNEFAPFAIGFAVAVDIMAAGSTTGASMNPARSFGPAVAGSVVIPQDPWSYHYVYWVGPAGGAVLAALLYRFVLSSNAQNPSVFSISCKPIRPYDEQGLESTKTHTVPADKQPSLKMTEQFN
;
A
#
# COMPACT_ATOMS: atom_id res chain seq x y z
N MET A 1 -5.17 41.19 -6.94
CA MET A 1 -4.09 40.32 -6.43
C MET A 1 -4.33 39.96 -4.97
N ALA A 2 -4.34 40.91 -4.03
CA ALA A 2 -4.62 40.63 -2.61
C ALA A 2 -5.98 39.94 -2.32
N GLU A 3 -7.03 40.28 -3.08
CA GLU A 3 -8.35 39.65 -2.94
C GLU A 3 -8.38 38.21 -3.50
N LEU A 4 -7.62 37.95 -4.57
CA LEU A 4 -7.45 36.62 -5.15
C LEU A 4 -6.59 35.73 -4.24
N ASP A 5 -5.53 36.29 -3.64
CA ASP A 5 -4.72 35.60 -2.63
C ASP A 5 -5.54 35.30 -1.36
N SER A 6 -6.46 36.20 -0.97
CA SER A 6 -7.38 35.96 0.15
C SER A 6 -8.42 34.87 -0.16
N LEU A 7 -8.93 34.81 -1.40
CA LEU A 7 -9.87 33.76 -1.84
C LEU A 7 -9.17 32.40 -2.02
N LEU A 8 -7.89 32.39 -2.44
CA LEU A 8 -7.06 31.19 -2.50
C LEU A 8 -6.67 30.70 -1.10
N GLN A 9 -6.36 31.60 -0.16
CA GLN A 9 -6.17 31.24 1.25
C GLN A 9 -7.48 30.78 1.91
N GLN A 10 -8.63 31.33 1.53
CA GLN A 10 -9.94 30.91 2.01
C GLN A 10 -10.34 29.51 1.49
N LYS A 11 -9.96 29.14 0.25
CA LYS A 11 -10.13 27.77 -0.29
C LYS A 11 -9.19 26.75 0.39
N SER A 12 -8.03 27.17 0.88
CA SER A 12 -7.08 26.33 1.63
C SER A 12 -7.54 25.99 3.07
N GLY A 13 -8.61 26.63 3.56
CA GLY A 13 -9.09 26.54 4.93
C GLY A 13 -10.37 25.70 5.11
N TYR A 14 -10.63 24.71 4.25
CA TYR A 14 -11.72 23.76 4.52
C TYR A 14 -11.35 22.90 5.73
N ASP A 15 -11.94 23.19 6.88
CA ASP A 15 -11.95 22.29 8.03
C ASP A 15 -12.65 20.99 7.61
N VAL A 16 -11.85 20.02 7.18
CA VAL A 16 -12.32 18.68 6.88
C VAL A 16 -12.69 18.04 8.21
N GLY A 17 -13.98 18.05 8.51
CA GLY A 17 -14.51 17.57 9.80
C GLY A 17 -13.97 16.19 10.19
N PRO A 18 -14.01 15.84 11.49
CA PRO A 18 -13.27 14.71 12.09
C PRO A 18 -13.54 13.36 11.40
N PHE A 19 -14.73 13.18 10.82
CA PHE A 19 -15.05 12.02 10.01
C PHE A 19 -14.11 11.84 8.81
N ARG A 20 -13.83 12.90 8.03
CA ARG A 20 -12.96 12.83 6.84
C ARG A 20 -11.50 12.63 7.20
N THR A 21 -11.07 13.15 8.34
CA THR A 21 -9.66 13.12 8.77
C THR A 21 -9.29 11.82 9.47
N TYR A 22 -10.21 11.22 10.25
CA TYR A 22 -9.88 10.06 11.09
C TYR A 22 -10.71 8.82 10.75
N VAL A 23 -12.02 8.94 10.53
CA VAL A 23 -12.90 7.78 10.37
C VAL A 23 -12.84 7.21 8.96
N ARG A 24 -13.02 8.06 7.95
CA ARG A 24 -13.06 7.67 6.54
C ARG A 24 -11.75 7.00 6.07
N PRO A 25 -10.55 7.47 6.45
CA PRO A 25 -9.30 6.81 6.08
C PRO A 25 -9.15 5.42 6.72
N VAL A 26 -9.54 5.28 8.00
CA VAL A 26 -9.50 4.00 8.72
C VAL A 26 -10.45 2.97 8.09
N LEU A 27 -11.65 3.39 7.67
CA LEU A 27 -12.58 2.52 6.94
C LEU A 27 -12.03 2.10 5.57
N ALA A 28 -11.35 3.01 4.86
CA ALA A 28 -10.72 2.69 3.59
C ALA A 28 -9.59 1.66 3.76
N GLU A 29 -8.78 1.75 4.82
CA GLU A 29 -7.78 0.75 5.16
C GLU A 29 -8.39 -0.61 5.48
N PHE A 30 -9.48 -0.65 6.26
CA PHE A 30 -10.22 -1.89 6.53
C PHE A 30 -10.72 -2.56 5.24
N VAL A 31 -11.39 -1.80 4.37
CA VAL A 31 -11.94 -2.32 3.11
C VAL A 31 -10.82 -2.77 2.17
N GLY A 32 -9.78 -1.96 2.02
CA GLY A 32 -8.65 -2.29 1.15
C GLY A 32 -7.92 -3.54 1.61
N THR A 33 -7.61 -3.68 2.91
CA THR A 33 -6.97 -4.90 3.41
C THR A 33 -7.88 -6.12 3.30
N THR A 34 -9.19 -5.96 3.48
CA THR A 34 -10.17 -7.06 3.24
C THR A 34 -10.07 -7.59 1.82
N LEU A 35 -10.13 -6.70 0.83
CA LEU A 35 -10.06 -7.08 -0.59
C LEU A 35 -8.69 -7.62 -0.97
N PHE A 36 -7.62 -7.02 -0.44
CA PHE A 36 -6.25 -7.48 -0.67
C PHE A 36 -6.04 -8.92 -0.17
N VAL A 37 -6.42 -9.21 1.08
CA VAL A 37 -6.25 -10.55 1.65
C VAL A 37 -7.17 -11.56 0.96
N PHE A 38 -8.40 -11.18 0.63
CA PHE A 38 -9.32 -12.02 -0.10
C PHE A 38 -8.74 -12.49 -1.44
N ILE A 39 -8.31 -11.56 -2.30
CA ILE A 39 -7.72 -11.91 -3.61
C ILE A 39 -6.37 -12.61 -3.45
N GLY A 40 -5.54 -12.13 -2.53
CA GLY A 40 -4.21 -12.68 -2.31
C GLY A 40 -4.27 -14.15 -1.93
N VAL A 41 -5.07 -14.51 -0.94
CA VAL A 41 -5.25 -15.90 -0.52
C VAL A 41 -5.91 -16.74 -1.61
N LEU A 42 -6.95 -16.22 -2.28
CA LEU A 42 -7.64 -16.95 -3.33
C LEU A 42 -6.73 -17.31 -4.52
N SER A 43 -5.77 -16.43 -4.84
CA SER A 43 -4.81 -16.62 -5.93
C SER A 43 -3.84 -17.79 -5.70
N VAL A 44 -3.63 -18.21 -4.44
CA VAL A 44 -2.73 -19.32 -4.08
C VAL A 44 -3.15 -20.63 -4.75
N GLN A 45 -4.45 -20.79 -5.03
CA GLN A 45 -4.98 -21.95 -5.75
C GLN A 45 -4.38 -22.15 -7.15
N SER A 46 -3.82 -21.11 -7.75
CA SER A 46 -3.15 -21.24 -9.05
C SER A 46 -1.91 -22.13 -9.00
N GLY A 47 -1.28 -22.30 -7.82
CA GLY A 47 -0.04 -23.06 -7.65
C GLY A 47 1.16 -22.49 -8.42
N ASN A 48 1.03 -21.30 -9.02
CA ASN A 48 2.04 -20.68 -9.85
C ASN A 48 2.49 -19.35 -9.22
N LEU A 49 3.75 -19.26 -8.81
CA LEU A 49 4.26 -18.07 -8.12
C LEU A 49 4.15 -16.77 -8.95
N ALA A 50 4.26 -16.84 -10.28
CA ALA A 50 4.07 -15.67 -11.13
C ALA A 50 2.61 -15.19 -11.11
N SER A 51 1.65 -16.11 -11.22
CA SER A 51 0.22 -15.77 -11.09
C SER A 51 -0.12 -15.24 -9.70
N ILE A 52 0.42 -15.85 -8.64
CA ILE A 52 0.20 -15.41 -7.25
C ILE A 52 0.79 -14.01 -7.04
N GLY A 53 2.04 -13.79 -7.45
CA GLY A 53 2.73 -12.51 -7.31
C GLY A 53 2.02 -11.40 -8.08
N LEU A 54 1.67 -11.64 -9.34
CA LEU A 54 0.93 -10.66 -10.15
C LEU A 54 -0.46 -10.38 -9.56
N ALA A 55 -1.19 -11.40 -9.07
CA ALA A 55 -2.50 -11.18 -8.46
C ALA A 55 -2.40 -10.28 -7.23
N HIS A 56 -1.44 -10.51 -6.34
CA HIS A 56 -1.23 -9.65 -5.16
C HIS A 56 -0.80 -8.24 -5.56
N GLY A 57 0.20 -8.12 -6.43
CA GLY A 57 0.76 -6.84 -6.83
C GLY A 57 -0.23 -5.96 -7.59
N LEU A 58 -0.95 -6.52 -8.56
CA LEU A 58 -1.98 -5.79 -9.29
C LEU A 58 -3.15 -5.40 -8.39
N THR A 59 -3.52 -6.24 -7.42
CA THR A 59 -4.55 -5.91 -6.43
C THR A 59 -4.12 -4.71 -5.58
N ILE A 60 -2.88 -4.69 -5.08
CA ILE A 60 -2.34 -3.53 -4.35
C ILE A 60 -2.35 -2.28 -5.22
N ALA A 61 -1.89 -2.36 -6.48
CA ALA A 61 -1.92 -1.22 -7.39
C ALA A 61 -3.35 -0.68 -7.59
N LEU A 62 -4.33 -1.55 -7.84
CA LEU A 62 -5.74 -1.19 -8.01
C LEU A 62 -6.31 -0.54 -6.75
N LEU A 63 -6.04 -1.09 -5.57
CA LEU A 63 -6.50 -0.55 -4.30
C LEU A 63 -5.88 0.81 -3.99
N ILE A 64 -4.58 1.00 -4.25
CA ILE A 64 -3.93 2.30 -4.09
C ILE A 64 -4.53 3.31 -5.07
N MET A 65 -4.77 2.95 -6.33
CA MET A 65 -5.42 3.84 -7.30
C MET A 65 -6.84 4.24 -6.86
N GLY A 66 -7.63 3.30 -6.32
CA GLY A 66 -9.01 3.55 -5.92
C GLY A 66 -9.18 4.24 -4.56
N LEU A 67 -8.35 3.87 -3.58
CA LEU A 67 -8.51 4.24 -2.16
C LEU A 67 -7.34 5.06 -1.62
N GLY A 68 -6.22 5.15 -2.34
CA GLY A 68 -5.01 5.85 -1.88
C GLY A 68 -5.22 7.33 -1.62
N LYS A 69 -6.09 8.00 -2.39
CA LYS A 69 -6.49 9.40 -2.13
C LYS A 69 -7.33 9.58 -0.86
N ILE A 70 -7.84 8.50 -0.27
CA ILE A 70 -8.65 8.51 0.94
C ILE A 70 -7.78 8.24 2.18
N SER A 71 -6.92 7.22 2.13
CA SER A 71 -6.13 6.79 3.30
C SER A 71 -4.61 6.84 3.13
N GLY A 72 -4.11 7.07 1.93
CA GLY A 72 -2.71 6.79 1.57
C GLY A 72 -2.50 5.36 1.03
N GLY A 73 -3.48 4.47 1.20
CA GLY A 73 -3.48 3.13 0.63
C GLY A 73 -2.38 2.21 1.20
N HIS A 74 -2.27 2.14 2.53
CA HIS A 74 -1.20 1.39 3.16
C HIS A 74 -1.47 -0.12 3.12
N PHE A 75 -2.69 -0.51 3.52
CA PHE A 75 -3.23 -1.87 3.58
C PHE A 75 -2.35 -2.92 4.26
N ASN A 76 -1.36 -2.45 5.04
CA ASN A 76 -0.27 -3.24 5.58
C ASN A 76 0.28 -2.56 6.86
N PRO A 77 0.26 -3.25 8.02
CA PRO A 77 0.81 -2.72 9.26
C PRO A 77 2.27 -2.28 9.18
N ALA A 78 3.11 -3.00 8.43
CA ALA A 78 4.52 -2.68 8.24
C ALA A 78 4.71 -1.41 7.39
N VAL A 79 3.88 -1.21 6.35
CA VAL A 79 3.88 0.03 5.57
C VAL A 79 3.41 1.21 6.41
N SER A 80 2.35 1.06 7.20
CA SER A 80 1.90 2.09 8.17
C SER A 80 2.99 2.45 9.17
N LEU A 81 3.69 1.47 9.72
CA LEU A 81 4.84 1.70 10.59
C LEU A 81 5.96 2.47 9.86
N GLY A 82 6.38 2.01 8.67
CA GLY A 82 7.47 2.65 7.92
C GLY A 82 7.16 4.10 7.53
N VAL A 83 5.93 4.38 7.11
CA VAL A 83 5.48 5.75 6.78
C VAL A 83 5.39 6.62 8.06
N CYS A 84 4.91 6.07 9.17
CA CYS A 84 4.90 6.78 10.47
C CYS A 84 6.31 7.13 10.92
N LEU A 85 7.23 6.15 10.87
CA LEU A 85 8.63 6.35 11.21
C LEU A 85 9.28 7.35 10.28
N SER A 86 8.81 7.54 9.06
CA SER A 86 9.27 8.58 8.11
C SER A 86 8.54 9.92 8.24
N GLY A 87 7.61 10.06 9.18
CA GLY A 87 6.86 11.31 9.44
C GLY A 87 5.66 11.57 8.51
N GLY A 88 5.26 10.58 7.72
CA GLY A 88 4.15 10.70 6.76
C GLY A 88 2.75 10.55 7.36
N ILE A 89 2.63 10.03 8.59
CA ILE A 89 1.37 9.86 9.31
C ILE A 89 1.60 10.00 10.83
N THR A 90 0.54 10.34 11.58
CA THR A 90 0.60 10.42 13.05
C THR A 90 0.62 9.03 13.69
N VAL A 91 1.22 8.91 14.88
CA VAL A 91 1.25 7.65 15.64
C VAL A 91 -0.17 7.15 15.95
N VAL A 92 -1.08 8.05 16.35
CA VAL A 92 -2.46 7.68 16.68
C VAL A 92 -3.19 7.10 15.48
N LEU A 93 -3.07 7.73 14.31
CA LEU A 93 -3.70 7.23 13.09
C LEU A 93 -3.05 5.94 12.59
N THR A 94 -1.74 5.78 12.80
CA THR A 94 -1.01 4.55 12.50
C THR A 94 -1.55 3.37 13.30
N VAL A 95 -1.79 3.54 14.60
CA VAL A 95 -2.38 2.49 15.43
C VAL A 95 -3.79 2.15 14.94
N ALA A 96 -4.61 3.17 14.62
CA ALA A 96 -5.94 2.94 14.07
C ALA A 96 -5.92 2.19 12.73
N TYR A 97 -4.96 2.49 11.87
CA TYR A 97 -4.73 1.78 10.60
C TYR A 97 -4.36 0.32 10.85
N ILE A 98 -3.40 0.06 11.73
CA ILE A 98 -2.97 -1.31 12.04
C ILE A 98 -4.15 -2.15 12.53
N VAL A 99 -4.98 -1.62 13.43
CA VAL A 99 -6.18 -2.32 13.92
C VAL A 99 -7.16 -2.58 12.78
N ALA A 100 -7.46 -1.58 11.96
CA ALA A 100 -8.37 -1.72 10.81
C ALA A 100 -7.86 -2.74 9.78
N GLN A 101 -6.56 -2.75 9.50
CA GLN A 101 -5.92 -3.68 8.58
C GLN A 101 -5.98 -5.11 9.11
N ILE A 102 -5.69 -5.35 10.41
CA ILE A 102 -5.81 -6.67 11.03
C ILE A 102 -7.24 -7.20 10.93
N LEU A 103 -8.22 -6.37 11.30
CA LEU A 103 -9.64 -6.73 11.19
C LEU A 103 -10.04 -7.00 9.74
N GLY A 104 -9.60 -6.17 8.80
CA GLY A 104 -9.85 -6.36 7.37
C GLY A 104 -9.25 -7.67 6.86
N GLY A 105 -8.01 -7.97 7.26
CA GLY A 105 -7.34 -9.23 6.89
C GLY A 105 -8.09 -10.47 7.40
N MET A 106 -8.61 -10.42 8.63
CA MET A 106 -9.47 -11.49 9.17
C MET A 106 -10.74 -11.69 8.34
N ILE A 107 -11.44 -10.61 7.99
CA ILE A 107 -12.66 -10.68 7.18
C ILE A 107 -12.36 -11.18 5.76
N GLY A 108 -11.27 -10.71 5.14
CA GLY A 108 -10.85 -11.17 3.82
C GLY A 108 -10.55 -12.67 3.79
N ALA A 109 -9.84 -13.18 4.81
CA ALA A 109 -9.59 -14.60 4.97
C ALA A 109 -10.87 -15.41 5.22
N ALA A 110 -11.80 -14.87 6.03
CA ALA A 110 -13.10 -15.50 6.28
C ALA A 110 -13.94 -15.59 5.00
N PHE A 111 -13.89 -14.59 4.12
CA PHE A 111 -14.54 -14.65 2.81
C PHE A 111 -13.99 -15.76 1.94
N VAL A 112 -12.66 -15.98 1.93
CA VAL A 112 -12.09 -17.12 1.19
C VAL A 112 -12.60 -18.45 1.75
N ARG A 113 -12.61 -18.60 3.08
CA ARG A 113 -13.15 -19.80 3.74
C ARG A 113 -14.61 -20.06 3.39
N ALA A 114 -15.41 -19.00 3.24
CA ALA A 114 -16.83 -19.11 2.90
C ALA A 114 -17.08 -19.53 1.45
N ILE A 115 -16.18 -19.22 0.51
CA ILE A 115 -16.38 -19.52 -0.92
C ILE A 115 -15.65 -20.77 -1.40
N LEU A 116 -14.61 -21.23 -0.69
CA LEU A 116 -13.87 -22.43 -1.05
C LEU A 116 -14.45 -23.66 -0.35
N GLU A 117 -14.64 -24.72 -1.13
CA GLU A 117 -14.88 -26.05 -0.59
C GLU A 117 -13.70 -26.51 0.28
N ASP A 118 -13.96 -27.35 1.29
CA ASP A 118 -12.95 -27.80 2.27
C ASP A 118 -11.70 -28.38 1.59
N LYS A 119 -11.87 -29.16 0.51
CA LYS A 119 -10.75 -29.72 -0.23
C LYS A 119 -9.85 -28.64 -0.84
N MET A 120 -10.44 -27.59 -1.42
CA MET A 120 -9.72 -26.48 -2.05
C MET A 120 -9.07 -25.58 -0.99
N TYR A 121 -9.78 -25.30 0.09
CA TYR A 121 -9.27 -24.50 1.21
C TYR A 121 -8.09 -25.18 1.90
N ASN A 122 -8.18 -26.50 2.16
CA ASN A 122 -7.10 -27.27 2.76
C ASN A 122 -5.90 -27.42 1.82
N ALA A 123 -6.10 -27.45 0.50
CA ALA A 123 -5.01 -27.55 -0.47
C ALA A 123 -4.11 -26.32 -0.53
N ILE A 124 -4.55 -25.18 0.02
CA ILE A 124 -3.76 -23.94 0.12
C ILE A 124 -3.39 -23.62 1.58
N ASP A 125 -3.52 -24.59 2.49
CA ASP A 125 -3.35 -24.39 3.94
C ASP A 125 -4.12 -23.17 4.45
N GLY A 126 -5.35 -22.99 3.96
CA GLY A 126 -6.22 -21.84 4.22
C GLY A 126 -5.61 -20.46 3.96
N GLY A 127 -4.51 -20.39 3.22
CA GLY A 127 -3.73 -19.18 2.97
C GLY A 127 -2.77 -18.78 4.08
N ALA A 128 -2.63 -19.60 5.13
CA ALA A 128 -1.73 -19.34 6.23
C ALA A 128 -0.27 -19.46 5.77
N HIS A 129 0.58 -18.58 6.30
CA HIS A 129 2.00 -18.65 6.02
C HIS A 129 2.72 -19.53 7.05
N ILE A 130 3.51 -20.47 6.55
CA ILE A 130 4.40 -21.32 7.32
C ILE A 130 5.73 -21.33 6.58
N PRO A 131 6.85 -20.92 7.21
CA PRO A 131 8.14 -20.90 6.53
C PRO A 131 8.61 -22.33 6.24
N SER A 132 9.15 -22.56 5.04
CA SER A 132 9.75 -23.83 4.61
C SER A 132 11.27 -23.90 4.88
N ILE A 133 11.84 -22.82 5.41
CA ILE A 133 13.25 -22.66 5.78
C ILE A 133 13.38 -22.38 7.28
N ASP A 134 14.62 -22.42 7.79
CA ASP A 134 14.92 -22.04 9.17
C ASP A 134 14.32 -20.68 9.53
N ALA A 135 13.74 -20.59 10.73
CA ALA A 135 12.97 -19.42 11.14
C ALA A 135 13.82 -18.14 11.25
N GLY A 136 15.11 -18.25 11.58
CA GLY A 136 16.03 -17.12 11.59
C GLY A 136 16.26 -16.56 10.19
N TRP A 137 16.50 -17.44 9.22
CA TRP A 137 16.62 -17.07 7.81
C TRP A 137 15.30 -16.56 7.21
N ALA A 138 14.16 -17.10 7.67
CA ALA A 138 12.85 -16.60 7.28
C ALA A 138 12.60 -15.16 7.77
N VAL A 139 12.96 -14.85 9.03
CA VAL A 139 12.91 -13.46 9.55
C VAL A 139 13.80 -12.55 8.71
N PHE A 140 15.04 -12.96 8.42
CA PHE A 140 15.95 -12.16 7.60
C PHE A 140 15.39 -11.91 6.19
N GLY A 141 14.84 -12.94 5.54
CA GLY A 141 14.18 -12.81 4.25
C GLY A 141 13.03 -11.79 4.29
N GLU A 142 12.12 -11.92 5.26
CA GLU A 142 10.99 -10.99 5.42
C GLU A 142 11.44 -9.55 5.73
N ILE A 143 12.57 -9.34 6.43
CA ILE A 143 13.17 -7.99 6.60
C ILE A 143 13.53 -7.41 5.24
N ILE A 144 14.22 -8.17 4.38
CA ILE A 144 14.68 -7.68 3.08
C ILE A 144 13.50 -7.39 2.14
N LEU A 145 12.55 -8.33 2.00
CA LEU A 145 11.36 -8.14 1.17
C LEU A 145 10.56 -6.92 1.62
N THR A 146 10.29 -6.80 2.92
CA THR A 146 9.53 -5.66 3.44
C THR A 146 10.31 -4.35 3.30
N THR A 147 11.65 -4.38 3.34
CA THR A 147 12.47 -3.21 3.06
C THR A 147 12.27 -2.74 1.61
N ILE A 148 12.25 -3.66 0.65
CA ILE A 148 11.99 -3.35 -0.77
C ILE A 148 10.60 -2.72 -0.93
N LEU A 149 9.57 -3.34 -0.37
CA LEU A 149 8.20 -2.83 -0.39
C LEU A 149 8.10 -1.42 0.22
N VAL A 150 8.58 -1.26 1.45
CA VAL A 150 8.44 0.02 2.18
C VAL A 150 9.31 1.11 1.55
N LEU A 151 10.50 0.81 1.02
CA LEU A 151 11.26 1.78 0.24
C LEU A 151 10.54 2.18 -1.04
N SER A 152 9.87 1.25 -1.74
CA SER A 152 9.05 1.59 -2.90
C SER A 152 7.94 2.58 -2.54
N VAL A 153 7.27 2.38 -1.40
CA VAL A 153 6.27 3.33 -0.87
C VAL A 153 6.92 4.68 -0.55
N LEU A 154 8.01 4.69 0.23
CA LEU A 154 8.63 5.93 0.68
C LEU A 154 9.19 6.75 -0.49
N MET A 155 9.81 6.11 -1.46
CA MET A 155 10.40 6.81 -2.61
C MET A 155 9.34 7.25 -3.63
N ASN A 156 8.34 6.42 -3.95
CA ASN A 156 7.40 6.74 -5.01
C ASN A 156 6.15 7.51 -4.54
N ALA A 157 5.77 7.39 -3.27
CA ALA A 157 4.55 8.03 -2.75
C ALA A 157 4.80 9.12 -1.70
N VAL A 158 5.94 9.09 -0.99
CA VAL A 158 6.20 10.01 0.15
C VAL A 158 7.28 11.04 -0.16
N ASN A 159 8.37 10.65 -0.81
CA ASN A 159 9.50 11.52 -1.09
C ASN A 159 9.12 12.65 -2.05
N ASP A 160 9.30 13.90 -1.64
CA ASP A 160 8.93 15.06 -2.45
C ASP A 160 9.72 15.15 -3.78
N GLU A 161 10.93 14.57 -3.86
CA GLU A 161 11.74 14.59 -5.09
C GLU A 161 11.39 13.49 -6.09
N THR A 162 11.08 12.29 -5.59
CA THR A 162 10.91 11.10 -6.42
C THR A 162 9.45 10.65 -6.54
N LYS A 163 8.53 11.27 -5.79
CA LYS A 163 7.11 10.93 -5.88
C LYS A 163 6.58 11.13 -7.29
N ASN A 164 5.74 10.22 -7.73
CA ASN A 164 5.22 10.21 -9.09
C ASN A 164 3.85 9.55 -9.17
N GLU A 165 3.15 9.76 -10.28
CA GLU A 165 1.80 9.21 -10.50
C GLU A 165 1.80 7.69 -10.70
N PHE A 166 2.95 7.08 -11.01
CA PHE A 166 3.12 5.64 -11.17
C PHE A 166 3.38 4.91 -9.84
N ALA A 167 3.37 5.61 -8.70
CA ALA A 167 3.56 5.01 -7.38
C ALA A 167 2.69 3.76 -7.12
N PRO A 168 1.39 3.73 -7.48
CA PRO A 168 0.57 2.53 -7.29
C PRO A 168 1.16 1.30 -7.99
N PHE A 169 1.67 1.45 -9.22
CA PHE A 169 2.29 0.37 -9.97
C PHE A 169 3.66 0.00 -9.42
N ALA A 170 4.49 0.97 -9.03
CA ALA A 170 5.80 0.70 -8.43
C ALA A 170 5.66 -0.10 -7.12
N ILE A 171 4.68 0.23 -6.29
CA ILE A 171 4.39 -0.47 -5.03
C ILE A 171 3.81 -1.86 -5.32
N GLY A 172 2.85 -1.97 -6.24
CA GLY A 172 2.28 -3.25 -6.66
C GLY A 172 3.32 -4.20 -7.25
N PHE A 173 4.22 -3.71 -8.10
CA PHE A 173 5.30 -4.52 -8.67
C PHE A 173 6.35 -4.93 -7.64
N ALA A 174 6.64 -4.11 -6.63
CA ALA A 174 7.49 -4.53 -5.51
C ALA A 174 6.90 -5.79 -4.84
N VAL A 175 5.60 -5.75 -4.49
CA VAL A 175 4.90 -6.92 -3.93
C VAL A 175 4.95 -8.12 -4.87
N ALA A 176 4.70 -7.92 -6.17
CA ALA A 176 4.71 -9.02 -7.14
C ALA A 176 6.08 -9.68 -7.25
N VAL A 177 7.15 -8.88 -7.38
CA VAL A 177 8.53 -9.37 -7.51
C VAL A 177 8.96 -10.12 -6.24
N ASP A 178 8.65 -9.59 -5.06
CA ASP A 178 8.98 -10.22 -3.79
C ASP A 178 8.32 -11.60 -3.64
N ILE A 179 7.04 -11.72 -4.03
CA ILE A 179 6.32 -13.01 -4.04
C ILE A 179 6.90 -13.97 -5.07
N MET A 180 7.23 -13.49 -6.26
CA MET A 180 7.85 -14.33 -7.29
C MET A 180 9.23 -14.83 -6.88
N ALA A 181 9.97 -14.05 -6.09
CA ALA A 181 11.32 -14.38 -5.64
C ALA A 181 11.33 -15.29 -4.40
N ALA A 182 10.50 -15.01 -3.40
CA ALA A 182 10.57 -15.64 -2.07
C ALA A 182 9.27 -16.32 -1.61
N GLY A 183 8.25 -16.38 -2.48
CA GLY A 183 6.96 -17.02 -2.14
C GLY A 183 7.10 -18.50 -1.77
N SER A 184 8.09 -19.22 -2.31
CA SER A 184 8.34 -20.64 -1.97
C SER A 184 9.06 -20.86 -0.63
N THR A 185 9.67 -19.84 -0.05
CA THR A 185 10.46 -19.96 1.19
C THR A 185 9.68 -19.50 2.41
N THR A 186 9.20 -18.26 2.42
CA THR A 186 8.46 -17.69 3.56
C THR A 186 6.98 -17.47 3.25
N GLY A 187 6.58 -17.58 1.99
CA GLY A 187 5.30 -17.05 1.48
C GLY A 187 5.38 -15.58 1.04
N ALA A 188 6.53 -14.92 1.25
CA ALA A 188 6.76 -13.51 0.97
C ALA A 188 5.62 -12.63 1.55
N SER A 189 5.47 -12.66 2.86
CA SER A 189 4.33 -12.03 3.52
C SER A 189 4.36 -10.51 3.39
N MET A 190 5.47 -9.90 3.83
CA MET A 190 5.68 -8.45 3.97
C MET A 190 4.64 -7.70 4.79
N ASN A 191 3.57 -8.36 5.21
CA ASN A 191 2.34 -7.75 5.70
C ASN A 191 1.76 -8.57 6.86
N PRO A 192 1.91 -8.09 8.10
CA PRO A 192 1.39 -8.79 9.27
C PRO A 192 -0.11 -9.08 9.20
N ALA A 193 -0.94 -8.19 8.64
CA ALA A 193 -2.37 -8.44 8.50
C ALA A 193 -2.69 -9.55 7.49
N ARG A 194 -1.90 -9.67 6.42
CA ARG A 194 -2.02 -10.71 5.39
C ARG A 194 -1.53 -12.07 5.85
N SER A 195 -0.67 -12.14 6.87
CA SER A 195 -0.36 -13.38 7.59
C SER A 195 -1.39 -13.69 8.68
N PHE A 196 -1.78 -12.69 9.47
CA PHE A 196 -2.64 -12.89 10.64
C PHE A 196 -4.05 -13.35 10.29
N GLY A 197 -4.69 -12.73 9.30
CA GLY A 197 -6.06 -13.09 8.90
C GLY A 197 -6.22 -14.57 8.55
N PRO A 198 -5.41 -15.09 7.60
CA PRO A 198 -5.43 -16.51 7.25
C PRO A 198 -4.99 -17.44 8.39
N ALA A 199 -4.07 -17.03 9.26
CA ALA A 199 -3.71 -17.82 10.44
C ALA A 199 -4.90 -17.99 11.40
N VAL A 200 -5.68 -16.93 11.64
CA VAL A 200 -6.90 -17.01 12.45
C VAL A 200 -7.96 -17.88 11.78
N ALA A 201 -8.31 -17.59 10.52
CA ALA A 201 -9.36 -18.33 9.80
C ALA A 201 -8.99 -19.82 9.63
N GLY A 202 -7.72 -20.07 9.35
CA GLY A 202 -7.15 -21.39 9.14
C GLY A 202 -7.04 -22.19 10.43
N SER A 203 -6.71 -21.56 11.57
CA SER A 203 -6.59 -22.27 12.86
C SER A 203 -7.87 -22.95 13.35
N VAL A 204 -9.04 -22.59 12.79
CA VAL A 204 -10.32 -23.21 13.11
C VAL A 204 -10.53 -24.53 12.33
N VAL A 205 -9.78 -24.77 11.25
CA VAL A 205 -10.07 -25.83 10.26
C VAL A 205 -8.84 -26.64 9.82
N ILE A 206 -7.63 -26.08 9.89
CA ILE A 206 -6.39 -26.68 9.38
C ILE A 206 -5.71 -27.54 10.47
N PRO A 207 -5.17 -28.73 10.14
CA PRO A 207 -4.47 -29.59 11.10
C PRO A 207 -3.10 -29.05 11.56
N GLN A 208 -2.43 -28.29 10.69
CA GLN A 208 -1.13 -27.69 10.96
C GLN A 208 -1.30 -26.40 11.76
N ASP A 209 -0.47 -26.21 12.80
CA ASP A 209 -0.51 -25.02 13.65
C ASP A 209 0.19 -23.82 12.99
N PRO A 210 -0.54 -22.80 12.50
CA PRO A 210 0.07 -21.63 11.89
C PRO A 210 0.74 -20.70 12.92
N TRP A 211 0.52 -20.93 14.23
CA TRP A 211 0.99 -20.04 15.29
C TRP A 211 2.44 -20.26 15.68
N SER A 212 2.95 -21.49 15.50
CA SER A 212 4.32 -21.88 15.86
C SER A 212 5.41 -20.95 15.30
N TYR A 213 5.25 -20.46 14.07
CA TYR A 213 6.20 -19.56 13.40
C TYR A 213 5.62 -18.18 13.10
N HIS A 214 4.45 -17.86 13.65
CA HIS A 214 3.72 -16.65 13.25
C HIS A 214 4.48 -15.36 13.53
N TYR A 215 5.35 -15.37 14.56
CA TYR A 215 6.20 -14.23 14.91
C TYR A 215 7.11 -13.77 13.77
N VAL A 216 7.49 -14.68 12.85
CA VAL A 216 8.31 -14.35 11.67
C VAL A 216 7.66 -13.24 10.86
N TYR A 217 6.34 -13.30 10.71
CA TYR A 217 5.54 -12.37 9.91
C TYR A 217 5.15 -11.09 10.65
N TRP A 218 5.61 -10.93 11.88
CA TRP A 218 5.54 -9.67 12.63
C TRP A 218 6.92 -9.03 12.74
N VAL A 219 7.91 -9.80 13.22
CA VAL A 219 9.28 -9.35 13.44
C VAL A 219 9.97 -9.02 12.12
N GLY A 220 9.83 -9.88 11.11
CA GLY A 220 10.43 -9.67 9.80
C GLY A 220 9.92 -8.38 9.15
N PRO A 221 8.61 -8.24 8.92
CA PRO A 221 8.04 -7.04 8.34
C PRO A 221 8.26 -5.76 9.15
N ALA A 222 8.17 -5.81 10.48
CA ALA A 222 8.48 -4.64 11.31
C ALA A 222 9.95 -4.23 11.19
N GLY A 223 10.87 -5.20 11.19
CA GLY A 223 12.31 -4.97 10.99
C GLY A 223 12.60 -4.34 9.63
N GLY A 224 11.97 -4.84 8.55
CA GLY A 224 12.10 -4.26 7.22
C GLY A 224 11.53 -2.84 7.11
N ALA A 225 10.39 -2.57 7.76
CA ALA A 225 9.83 -1.23 7.82
C ALA A 225 10.75 -0.23 8.54
N VAL A 226 11.37 -0.65 9.65
CA VAL A 226 12.38 0.14 10.37
C VAL A 226 13.60 0.39 9.48
N LEU A 227 14.16 -0.66 8.86
CA LEU A 227 15.32 -0.54 7.99
C LEU A 227 15.05 0.39 6.80
N ALA A 228 13.90 0.26 6.14
CA ALA A 228 13.50 1.15 5.06
C ALA A 228 13.37 2.61 5.52
N ALA A 229 12.77 2.86 6.68
CA ALA A 229 12.65 4.20 7.24
C ALA A 229 14.03 4.82 7.58
N LEU A 230 14.96 4.02 8.10
CA LEU A 230 16.34 4.46 8.35
C LEU A 230 17.06 4.81 7.05
N LEU A 231 17.02 3.93 6.05
CA LEU A 231 17.62 4.17 4.73
C LEU A 231 17.02 5.42 4.07
N TYR A 232 15.70 5.56 4.12
CA TYR A 232 14.99 6.73 3.63
C TYR A 232 15.48 8.01 4.31
N ARG A 233 15.47 8.08 5.65
CA ARG A 233 15.80 9.30 6.39
C ARG A 233 17.27 9.70 6.29
N PHE A 234 18.19 8.73 6.31
CA PHE A 234 19.61 9.02 6.47
C PHE A 234 20.41 8.94 5.17
N VAL A 235 19.87 8.30 4.12
CA VAL A 235 20.61 8.06 2.88
C VAL A 235 19.88 8.61 1.66
N LEU A 236 18.58 8.39 1.54
CA LEU A 236 17.86 8.55 0.27
C LEU A 236 16.94 9.78 0.19
N SER A 237 16.55 10.37 1.33
CA SER A 237 15.71 11.57 1.36
C SER A 237 16.55 12.84 1.24
N SER A 238 16.05 13.82 0.50
CA SER A 238 16.66 15.15 0.34
C SER A 238 16.84 15.91 1.66
N ASN A 239 15.99 15.63 2.64
CA ASN A 239 16.11 16.19 3.98
C ASN A 239 17.24 15.55 4.80
N ALA A 240 17.89 14.48 4.35
CA ALA A 240 19.01 13.84 5.07
C ALA A 240 20.14 14.84 5.41
N GLN A 241 20.23 15.97 4.70
CA GLN A 241 21.18 17.05 4.96
C GLN A 241 20.69 18.11 5.98
N ASN A 242 19.46 18.02 6.49
CA ASN A 242 18.86 18.99 7.41
C ASN A 242 18.74 18.42 8.83
N PRO A 243 19.40 19.01 9.85
CA PRO A 243 19.36 18.51 11.24
C PRO A 243 17.98 18.59 11.91
N SER A 244 16.96 19.19 11.27
CA SER A 244 15.56 19.09 11.74
C SER A 244 14.91 17.72 11.48
N VAL A 245 15.54 16.83 10.70
CA VAL A 245 15.08 15.44 10.46
C VAL A 245 14.98 14.61 11.73
N PHE A 246 15.66 14.99 12.80
CA PHE A 246 15.54 14.31 14.11
C PHE A 246 14.17 14.50 14.78
N SER A 247 13.35 15.45 14.32
CA SER A 247 11.97 15.62 14.77
C SER A 247 11.01 14.84 13.86
N ILE A 248 10.24 13.90 14.43
CA ILE A 248 9.09 13.33 13.75
C ILE A 248 7.97 14.38 13.77
N SER A 249 8.04 15.35 12.86
CA SER A 249 6.95 16.28 12.64
C SER A 249 5.93 15.63 11.71
N CYS A 250 4.96 14.93 12.29
CA CYS A 250 3.86 14.32 11.54
C CYS A 250 3.07 15.42 10.85
N LYS A 251 3.06 15.44 9.51
CA LYS A 251 2.13 16.30 8.77
C LYS A 251 0.72 15.66 8.83
N PRO A 252 -0.34 16.43 9.13
CA PRO A 252 -1.70 15.95 8.94
C PRO A 252 -1.88 15.51 7.47
N ILE A 253 -2.70 14.48 7.24
CA ILE A 253 -3.12 14.11 5.88
C ILE A 253 -3.64 15.38 5.21
N ARG A 254 -2.99 15.85 4.14
CA ARG A 254 -3.51 16.98 3.37
C ARG A 254 -4.82 16.55 2.72
N PRO A 255 -5.94 17.22 3.00
CA PRO A 255 -7.18 16.93 2.30
C PRO A 255 -7.03 17.26 0.81
N TYR A 256 -7.86 16.60 0.03
CA TYR A 256 -7.97 16.68 -1.42
C TYR A 256 -7.80 18.11 -1.97
N ASP A 257 -6.68 18.39 -2.66
CA ASP A 257 -6.58 19.58 -3.50
C ASP A 257 -7.39 19.32 -4.78
N GLU A 258 -8.55 19.97 -4.92
CA GLU A 258 -9.33 19.99 -6.17
C GLU A 258 -8.59 20.67 -7.34
N GLN A 259 -7.38 21.20 -7.10
CA GLN A 259 -6.58 21.94 -8.08
C GLN A 259 -6.17 21.12 -9.31
N GLY A 260 -6.24 19.78 -9.24
CA GLY A 260 -5.99 18.89 -10.38
C GLY A 260 -7.10 18.84 -11.44
N LEU A 261 -8.27 19.45 -11.20
CA LEU A 261 -9.40 19.47 -12.15
C LEU A 261 -9.63 20.83 -12.84
N GLU A 262 -8.98 21.91 -12.37
CA GLU A 262 -9.06 23.22 -13.03
C GLU A 262 -7.96 23.43 -14.09
N SER A 263 -6.82 22.73 -14.03
CA SER A 263 -5.77 22.86 -15.05
C SER A 263 -6.19 22.35 -16.44
N THR A 264 -7.26 21.56 -16.52
CA THR A 264 -7.80 21.04 -17.79
C THR A 264 -8.87 21.94 -18.41
N LYS A 265 -9.28 23.05 -17.77
CA LYS A 265 -10.36 23.93 -18.26
C LYS A 265 -9.92 25.28 -18.84
N THR A 266 -8.62 25.59 -18.90
CA THR A 266 -8.13 26.87 -19.46
C THR A 266 -7.18 26.74 -20.65
N HIS A 267 -7.23 25.64 -21.40
CA HIS A 267 -6.73 25.61 -22.78
C HIS A 267 -7.87 25.89 -23.77
N THR A 268 -8.50 27.06 -23.65
CA THR A 268 -9.10 27.68 -24.84
C THR A 268 -7.96 28.17 -25.72
N VAL A 269 -7.69 27.45 -26.80
CA VAL A 269 -6.83 27.93 -27.89
C VAL A 269 -7.40 29.26 -28.37
N PRO A 270 -6.62 30.36 -28.39
CA PRO A 270 -7.07 31.63 -28.96
C PRO A 270 -7.52 31.41 -30.41
N ALA A 271 -8.67 31.97 -30.78
CA ALA A 271 -9.30 31.81 -32.09
C ALA A 271 -8.52 32.44 -33.28
N ASP A 272 -7.27 32.91 -33.08
CA ASP A 272 -6.47 33.59 -34.11
C ASP A 272 -5.38 32.69 -34.75
N LYS A 273 -5.26 31.42 -34.35
CA LYS A 273 -4.26 30.48 -34.88
C LYS A 273 -4.84 29.15 -35.34
N GLN A 274 -5.91 29.17 -36.13
CA GLN A 274 -6.24 28.02 -36.97
C GLN A 274 -5.47 28.12 -38.30
N PRO A 275 -4.62 27.14 -38.65
CA PRO A 275 -4.02 27.10 -39.97
C PRO A 275 -5.09 26.74 -41.00
N SER A 276 -5.24 27.60 -42.02
CA SER A 276 -6.13 27.38 -43.16
C SER A 276 -5.69 26.13 -43.95
N LEU A 277 -6.44 25.04 -43.82
CA LEU A 277 -6.31 23.86 -44.68
C LEU A 277 -6.77 24.22 -46.10
N LYS A 278 -5.81 24.47 -47.00
CA LYS A 278 -6.07 24.45 -48.44
C LYS A 278 -6.15 22.99 -48.87
N MET A 279 -7.36 22.57 -49.23
CA MET A 279 -7.65 21.29 -49.86
C MET A 279 -7.16 21.34 -51.30
N THR A 280 -6.03 20.68 -51.59
CA THR A 280 -5.61 20.37 -52.96
C THR A 280 -6.34 19.13 -53.43
N GLU A 281 -7.33 19.32 -54.30
CA GLU A 281 -7.79 18.30 -55.23
C GLU A 281 -6.69 18.01 -56.25
N GLN A 282 -6.23 16.76 -56.35
CA GLN A 282 -5.66 16.19 -57.56
C GLN A 282 -5.41 14.69 -57.34
N PHE A 283 -6.30 13.84 -57.85
CA PHE A 283 -5.94 12.56 -58.48
C PHE A 283 -7.03 12.20 -59.49
N ASN A 284 -6.58 11.96 -60.73
CA ASN A 284 -7.30 11.29 -61.81
C ASN A 284 -7.73 9.87 -61.41
#